data_AF-A0A0J8VPK3-F1
#
_entry.id   AF-A0A0J8VPK3-F1
#
_cell.length_a   1.000
_cell.length_b   1.000
_cell.length_c   1.000
_cell.angle_alpha   90.00
_cell.angle_beta   90.00
_cell.angle_gamma   90.00
#
_symmetry.space_group_name_H-M   'P 1'
#
loop_
_entity.id
_entity.type
_entity.pdbx_description
1 polymer ?
#
loop_
_entity_poly.entity_id
_entity_poly.type
_entity_poly.pdbx_seq_one_letter_code
_entity_poly.pdbx_strand_id
1 'polypeptide(L)'
;MVDVLPATLKYWRFASLIPSPCAKGYSEAQVAQIRVIRALTSSGDTLSEIHTLLHDSWQYRPSGWEKRRQEFIFQLKFGTDQTRDGFIWKLYSTYSPEDIKAFILAPLATWLCEEGEGKQTLRPRFIACLLNHTHRLLRNEQSEKYAQPLLGIIKSLNLQPPSYCCQGSERVNPARKNTIGSLSDLAARPVRQ
;
A
#
# COMPACT_ATOMS: atom_id res chain seq x y z
N MET A 1 -4.04 -25.43 -13.19
CA MET A 1 -5.21 -25.14 -12.32
C MET A 1 -5.22 -23.64 -12.11
N VAL A 2 -6.35 -22.93 -12.22
CA VAL A 2 -6.35 -21.46 -12.25
C VAL A 2 -5.79 -20.93 -10.93
N ASP A 3 -4.75 -20.10 -10.95
CA ASP A 3 -4.05 -19.57 -9.75
C ASP A 3 -4.90 -18.60 -8.90
N VAL A 4 -6.21 -18.84 -8.79
CA VAL A 4 -7.18 -18.02 -8.06
C VAL A 4 -7.40 -18.60 -6.68
N LEU A 5 -7.40 -17.72 -5.68
CA LEU A 5 -7.61 -18.12 -4.30
C LEU A 5 -9.07 -18.55 -4.07
N PRO A 6 -9.32 -19.53 -3.20
CA PRO A 6 -10.68 -19.93 -2.83
C PRO A 6 -11.53 -18.77 -2.31
N ALA A 7 -10.91 -17.85 -1.56
CA ALA A 7 -11.57 -16.64 -1.07
C ALA A 7 -12.02 -15.72 -2.22
N THR A 8 -11.17 -15.49 -3.22
CA THR A 8 -11.49 -14.68 -4.39
C THR A 8 -12.61 -15.32 -5.22
N LEU A 9 -12.57 -16.65 -5.42
CA LEU A 9 -13.67 -17.39 -6.07
C LEU A 9 -15.00 -17.23 -5.32
N LYS A 10 -14.98 -17.22 -3.98
CA LYS A 10 -16.18 -16.98 -3.17
C LYS A 10 -16.78 -15.61 -3.44
N TYR A 11 -15.96 -14.57 -3.55
CA TYR A 11 -16.44 -13.21 -3.87
C TYR A 11 -16.97 -13.08 -5.29
N TRP A 12 -16.32 -13.72 -6.27
CA TRP A 12 -16.80 -13.74 -7.65
C TRP A 12 -18.17 -14.44 -7.76
N ARG A 13 -18.40 -15.50 -6.97
CA ARG A 13 -19.70 -16.13 -6.83
C ARG A 13 -20.75 -15.22 -6.20
N PHE A 14 -20.41 -14.49 -5.14
CA PHE A 14 -21.33 -13.52 -4.53
C PHE A 14 -21.69 -12.36 -5.47
N ALA A 15 -20.79 -12.01 -6.39
CA ALA A 15 -21.05 -11.05 -7.46
C ALA A 15 -21.81 -11.66 -8.66
N SER A 16 -22.31 -12.89 -8.54
CA SER A 16 -23.03 -13.61 -9.60
C SER A 16 -22.23 -13.78 -10.90
N LEU A 17 -20.90 -13.71 -10.84
CA LEU A 17 -20.04 -13.83 -12.02
C LEU A 17 -19.74 -15.28 -12.39
N ILE A 18 -19.82 -16.21 -11.44
CA ILE A 18 -19.56 -17.63 -11.66
C ILE A 18 -20.61 -18.44 -10.89
N PRO A 19 -21.22 -19.47 -11.50
CA PRO A 19 -22.11 -20.37 -10.80
C PRO A 19 -21.37 -21.26 -9.80
N SER A 20 -22.08 -21.74 -8.79
CA SER A 20 -21.50 -22.67 -7.81
C SER A 20 -20.98 -23.95 -8.49
N PRO A 21 -19.86 -24.55 -8.02
CA PRO A 21 -19.38 -25.82 -8.54
C PRO A 21 -20.40 -26.93 -8.27
N CYS A 22 -20.44 -27.94 -9.14
CA CYS A 22 -21.22 -29.15 -8.89
C CYS A 22 -20.45 -30.09 -7.94
N ALA A 23 -21.04 -31.22 -7.56
CA ALA A 23 -20.40 -32.19 -6.67
C ALA A 23 -19.05 -32.73 -7.19
N LYS A 24 -18.81 -32.65 -8.51
CA LYS A 24 -17.55 -33.05 -9.17
C LYS A 24 -16.56 -31.88 -9.35
N GLY A 25 -16.87 -30.69 -8.84
CA GLY A 25 -16.06 -29.49 -9.00
C GLY A 25 -16.58 -28.53 -10.09
N TYR A 26 -15.69 -27.72 -10.64
CA TYR A 26 -16.02 -26.81 -11.74
C TYR A 26 -15.99 -27.56 -13.07
N SER A 27 -17.01 -27.39 -13.89
CA SER A 27 -17.02 -27.85 -15.29
C SER A 27 -16.01 -27.07 -16.13
N GLU A 28 -15.62 -27.63 -17.29
CA GLU A 28 -14.72 -26.95 -18.25
C GLU A 28 -15.23 -25.55 -18.64
N ALA A 29 -16.53 -25.40 -18.86
CA ALA A 29 -17.14 -24.10 -19.16
C ALA A 29 -16.98 -23.10 -18.01
N GLN A 30 -17.17 -23.54 -16.76
CA GLN A 30 -16.92 -22.70 -15.58
C GLN A 30 -15.45 -22.35 -15.43
N VAL A 31 -14.53 -23.28 -15.74
CA VAL A 31 -13.08 -23.02 -15.72
C VAL A 31 -12.70 -21.99 -16.79
N ALA A 32 -13.27 -22.07 -17.99
CA ALA A 32 -13.07 -21.08 -19.03
C ALA A 32 -13.56 -19.69 -18.59
N GLN A 33 -14.76 -19.61 -17.98
CA GLN A 33 -15.30 -18.37 -17.43
C GLN A 33 -14.42 -17.79 -16.30
N ILE A 34 -13.94 -18.64 -15.39
CA ILE A 34 -12.99 -18.26 -14.34
C ILE A 34 -11.71 -17.65 -14.94
N ARG A 35 -11.20 -18.21 -16.05
CA ARG A 35 -10.01 -17.68 -16.74
C ARG A 35 -10.28 -16.32 -17.39
N VAL A 36 -11.47 -16.11 -17.96
CA VAL A 36 -11.87 -14.80 -18.51
C VAL A 36 -11.94 -13.76 -17.40
N ILE A 37 -12.62 -14.07 -16.29
CA ILE A 37 -12.72 -13.16 -15.14
C ILE A 37 -11.35 -12.87 -14.55
N ARG A 38 -10.48 -13.88 -14.45
CA ARG A 38 -9.07 -13.71 -14.06
C ARG A 38 -8.39 -12.67 -14.94
N ALA A 39 -8.45 -12.82 -16.26
CA ALA A 39 -7.81 -11.89 -17.19
C ALA A 39 -8.32 -10.45 -17.02
N LEU A 40 -9.63 -10.27 -16.87
CA LEU A 40 -10.25 -8.95 -16.66
C LEU A 40 -9.88 -8.33 -15.30
N THR A 41 -9.84 -9.14 -14.23
CA THR A 41 -9.37 -8.63 -12.94
C THR A 41 -7.89 -8.26 -12.99
N SER A 42 -7.06 -8.99 -13.74
CA SER A 42 -5.64 -8.66 -13.92
C SER A 42 -5.42 -7.41 -14.78
N SER A 43 -6.38 -6.98 -15.62
CA SER A 43 -6.37 -5.65 -16.26
C SER A 43 -6.80 -4.51 -15.33
N GLY A 44 -7.31 -4.84 -14.14
CA GLY A 44 -7.76 -3.86 -13.14
C GLY A 44 -9.28 -3.64 -13.14
N ASP A 45 -10.04 -4.42 -13.89
CA ASP A 45 -11.50 -4.34 -13.90
C ASP A 45 -12.10 -4.87 -12.60
N THR A 46 -13.13 -4.19 -12.10
CA THR A 46 -13.87 -4.58 -10.91
C THR A 46 -14.92 -5.63 -11.23
N LEU A 47 -15.40 -6.34 -10.20
CA LEU A 47 -16.49 -7.31 -10.38
C LEU A 47 -17.75 -6.68 -10.98
N SER A 48 -18.04 -5.40 -10.66
CA SER A 48 -19.16 -4.68 -11.25
C SER A 48 -18.94 -4.38 -12.73
N GLU A 49 -17.74 -3.96 -13.13
CA GLU A 49 -17.41 -3.69 -14.54
C GLU A 49 -17.46 -4.97 -15.36
N ILE A 50 -16.96 -6.07 -14.80
CA ILE A 50 -17.04 -7.40 -15.42
C ILE A 50 -18.50 -7.86 -15.51
N HIS A 51 -19.30 -7.64 -14.47
CA HIS A 51 -20.73 -7.95 -14.52
C HIS A 51 -21.42 -7.17 -15.63
N THR A 52 -21.15 -5.87 -15.76
CA THR A 52 -21.66 -5.03 -16.85
C THR A 52 -21.20 -5.56 -18.20
N LEU A 53 -19.91 -5.91 -18.38
CA LEU A 53 -19.42 -6.49 -19.64
C LEU A 53 -20.19 -7.75 -20.05
N LEU A 54 -20.53 -8.61 -19.09
CA LEU A 54 -21.21 -9.88 -19.33
C LEU A 54 -22.71 -9.73 -19.63
N HIS A 55 -23.37 -8.67 -19.14
CA HIS A 55 -24.83 -8.50 -19.24
C HIS A 55 -25.25 -7.33 -20.16
N ASP A 56 -24.43 -6.29 -20.25
CA ASP A 56 -24.65 -5.07 -21.05
C ASP A 56 -23.29 -4.50 -21.51
N SER A 57 -22.73 -5.14 -22.53
CA SER A 57 -21.41 -4.80 -23.06
C SER A 57 -21.31 -3.38 -23.63
N TRP A 58 -22.43 -2.76 -24.02
CA TRP A 58 -22.45 -1.39 -24.55
C TRP A 58 -22.09 -0.34 -23.48
N GLN A 59 -22.45 -0.62 -22.23
CA GLN A 59 -22.16 0.23 -21.07
C GLN A 59 -20.82 -0.07 -20.41
N TYR A 60 -20.09 -1.08 -20.91
CA TYR A 60 -18.80 -1.44 -20.34
C TYR A 60 -17.77 -0.33 -20.55
N ARG A 61 -17.13 0.09 -19.45
CA ARG A 61 -16.02 1.04 -19.46
C ARG A 61 -14.92 0.52 -18.52
N PRO A 62 -13.78 0.06 -19.05
CA PRO A 62 -12.70 -0.43 -18.21
C PRO A 62 -12.08 0.74 -17.44
N SER A 63 -11.97 0.60 -16.12
CA SER A 63 -11.31 1.61 -15.28
C SER A 63 -9.80 1.39 -15.19
N GLY A 64 -9.35 0.14 -15.28
CA GLY A 64 -7.95 -0.25 -15.12
C GLY A 64 -7.34 0.06 -13.75
N TRP A 65 -6.04 -0.23 -13.62
CA TRP A 65 -5.30 -0.07 -12.36
C TRP A 65 -5.08 1.38 -11.93
N GLU A 66 -4.95 2.31 -12.88
CA GLU A 66 -4.63 3.70 -12.59
C GLU A 66 -5.72 4.35 -11.73
N LYS A 67 -7.00 4.11 -12.07
CA LYS A 67 -8.12 4.62 -11.26
C LYS A 67 -8.08 4.09 -9.82
N ARG A 68 -7.69 2.83 -9.62
CA ARG A 68 -7.61 2.21 -8.28
C ARG A 68 -6.43 2.75 -7.48
N ARG A 69 -5.33 3.05 -8.15
CA ARG A 69 -4.19 3.73 -7.55
C ARG A 69 -4.57 5.14 -7.09
N GLN A 70 -5.24 5.91 -7.94
CA GLN A 70 -5.72 7.25 -7.61
C GLN A 70 -6.72 7.24 -6.44
N GLU A 71 -7.67 6.29 -6.45
CA GLU A 71 -8.60 6.08 -5.33
C GLU A 71 -7.83 5.82 -4.02
N PHE A 72 -6.80 4.97 -4.06
CA PHE A 72 -6.02 4.70 -2.85
C PHE A 72 -5.26 5.93 -2.36
N ILE A 73 -4.65 6.70 -3.27
CA ILE A 73 -3.99 7.98 -2.94
C ILE A 73 -4.99 8.94 -2.30
N PHE A 74 -6.21 9.01 -2.85
CA PHE A 74 -7.29 9.83 -2.29
C PHE A 74 -7.63 9.40 -0.85
N GLN A 75 -7.77 8.09 -0.61
CA GLN A 75 -8.00 7.54 0.74
C GLN A 75 -6.82 7.80 1.70
N LEU A 76 -5.57 7.84 1.22
CA LEU A 76 -4.43 8.22 2.06
C LEU A 76 -4.45 9.70 2.46
N LYS A 77 -4.88 10.57 1.53
CA LYS A 77 -4.96 12.02 1.76
C LYS A 77 -6.11 12.40 2.69
N PHE A 78 -7.30 11.89 2.40
CA PHE A 78 -8.55 12.37 3.00
C PHE A 78 -9.33 11.30 3.77
N GLY A 79 -8.97 10.02 3.63
CA GLY A 79 -9.68 8.91 4.24
C GLY A 79 -9.34 8.69 5.72
N THR A 80 -10.30 8.13 6.45
CA THR A 80 -10.09 7.66 7.82
C THR A 80 -9.35 6.32 7.81
N ASP A 81 -8.86 5.85 8.96
CA ASP A 81 -8.26 4.50 9.03
C ASP A 81 -9.26 3.42 8.61
N GLN A 82 -10.55 3.60 8.91
CA GLN A 82 -11.61 2.66 8.57
C GLN A 82 -11.87 2.59 7.06
N THR A 83 -11.92 3.74 6.37
CA THR A 83 -12.15 3.75 4.91
C THR A 83 -10.95 3.21 4.15
N ARG A 84 -9.73 3.48 4.63
CA ARG A 84 -8.49 2.90 4.09
C ARG A 84 -8.44 1.39 4.25
N ASP A 85 -8.73 0.88 5.44
CA ASP A 85 -8.77 -0.56 5.70
C ASP A 85 -9.85 -1.24 4.84
N GLY A 86 -11.04 -0.65 4.76
CA GLY A 86 -12.14 -1.14 3.92
C GLY A 86 -11.78 -1.18 2.44
N PHE A 87 -11.04 -0.16 1.96
CA PHE A 87 -10.57 -0.12 0.58
C PHE A 87 -9.57 -1.25 0.28
N ILE A 88 -8.58 -1.49 1.16
CA ILE A 88 -7.65 -2.63 0.98
C ILE A 88 -8.43 -3.95 0.98
N TRP A 89 -9.37 -4.14 1.90
CA TRP A 89 -10.20 -5.36 1.91
C TRP A 89 -10.97 -5.56 0.60
N LYS A 90 -11.54 -4.49 0.05
CA LYS A 90 -12.23 -4.52 -1.25
C LYS A 90 -11.29 -4.90 -2.41
N LEU A 91 -10.02 -4.47 -2.36
CA LEU A 91 -9.03 -4.89 -3.34
C LEU A 91 -8.77 -6.40 -3.23
N TYR A 92 -8.48 -6.91 -2.04
CA TYR A 92 -8.19 -8.33 -1.81
C TYR A 92 -9.40 -9.26 -2.02
N SER A 93 -10.63 -8.74 -1.96
CA SER A 93 -11.82 -9.51 -2.34
C SER A 93 -12.01 -9.61 -3.86
N THR A 94 -11.46 -8.66 -4.62
CA THR A 94 -11.69 -8.52 -6.06
C THR A 94 -10.55 -9.09 -6.89
N TYR A 95 -9.31 -8.78 -6.48
CA TYR A 95 -8.09 -8.99 -7.24
C TYR A 95 -7.18 -10.03 -6.58
N SER A 96 -6.20 -10.53 -7.34
CA SER A 96 -5.15 -11.37 -6.78
C SER A 96 -4.18 -10.52 -5.92
N PRO A 97 -3.65 -11.06 -4.81
CA PRO A 97 -2.62 -10.38 -4.00
C PRO A 97 -1.39 -9.97 -4.81
N GLU A 98 -1.01 -10.77 -5.80
CA GLU A 98 0.11 -10.53 -6.69
C GLU A 98 -0.14 -9.31 -7.58
N ASP A 99 -1.33 -9.17 -8.16
CA ASP A 99 -1.71 -8.01 -8.96
C ASP A 99 -1.79 -6.74 -8.11
N ILE A 100 -2.38 -6.84 -6.90
CA ILE A 100 -2.44 -5.70 -5.96
C ILE A 100 -1.02 -5.22 -5.61
N LYS A 101 -0.10 -6.15 -5.37
CA LYS A 101 1.31 -5.81 -5.11
C LYS A 101 1.93 -5.13 -6.33
N ALA A 102 1.81 -5.72 -7.51
CA ALA A 102 2.50 -5.27 -8.71
C ALA A 102 1.98 -3.91 -9.22
N PHE A 103 0.67 -3.69 -9.20
CA PHE A 103 0.05 -2.53 -9.85
C PHE A 103 -0.37 -1.42 -8.89
N ILE A 104 -0.52 -1.72 -7.60
CA ILE A 104 -0.93 -0.73 -6.59
C ILE A 104 0.20 -0.51 -5.58
N LEU A 105 0.57 -1.52 -4.80
CA LEU A 105 1.40 -1.31 -3.62
C LEU A 105 2.85 -0.96 -3.95
N ALA A 106 3.49 -1.67 -4.87
CA ALA A 106 4.88 -1.38 -5.25
C ALA A 106 5.00 -0.01 -5.95
N PRO A 107 4.17 0.34 -6.95
CA PRO A 107 4.20 1.68 -7.55
C PRO A 107 3.94 2.79 -6.54
N LEU A 108 3.00 2.60 -5.60
CA LEU A 108 2.75 3.58 -4.54
C LEU A 108 3.91 3.70 -3.56
N ALA A 109 4.54 2.58 -3.19
CA ALA A 109 5.71 2.59 -2.34
C ALA A 109 6.86 3.39 -2.99
N THR A 110 7.13 3.16 -4.27
CA THR A 110 8.12 3.94 -5.04
C THR A 110 7.74 5.42 -5.07
N TRP A 111 6.50 5.75 -5.43
CA TRP A 111 6.02 7.13 -5.49
C TRP A 111 6.09 7.86 -4.14
N LEU A 112 5.87 7.15 -3.02
CA LEU A 112 5.96 7.69 -1.66
C LEU A 112 7.41 7.92 -1.19
N CYS A 113 8.38 7.23 -1.80
CA CYS A 113 9.80 7.43 -1.50
C CYS A 113 10.43 8.57 -2.31
N GLU A 114 9.86 8.92 -3.46
CA GLU A 114 10.26 10.11 -4.21
C GLU A 114 10.00 11.40 -3.41
N GLU A 115 10.84 12.40 -3.62
CA GLU A 115 10.65 13.72 -3.01
C GLU A 115 9.37 14.38 -3.54
N GLY A 116 8.67 15.10 -2.67
CA GLY A 116 7.43 15.79 -3.03
C GLY A 116 6.61 16.21 -1.82
N GLU A 117 5.92 17.34 -1.97
CA GLU A 117 5.08 17.90 -0.92
C GLU A 117 3.97 16.94 -0.51
N GLY A 118 3.74 16.82 0.80
CA GLY A 118 2.72 15.94 1.38
C GLY A 118 3.07 14.45 1.39
N LYS A 119 4.06 13.96 0.63
CA LYS A 119 4.40 12.52 0.63
C LYS A 119 4.91 12.02 1.99
N GLN A 120 5.62 12.87 2.73
CA GLN A 120 6.11 12.56 4.08
C GLN A 120 4.99 12.31 5.10
N THR A 121 3.80 12.90 4.91
CA THR A 121 2.64 12.64 5.79
C THR A 121 1.80 11.46 5.32
N LEU A 122 1.81 11.15 4.02
CA LEU A 122 1.12 10.00 3.44
C LEU A 122 1.86 8.68 3.67
N ARG A 123 3.19 8.71 3.68
CA ARG A 123 4.04 7.53 3.92
C ARG A 123 3.73 6.80 5.25
N PRO A 124 3.70 7.45 6.42
CA PRO A 124 3.33 6.77 7.67
C PRO A 124 1.89 6.25 7.65
N ARG A 125 0.95 6.96 6.98
CA ARG A 125 -0.44 6.50 6.83
C ARG A 125 -0.53 5.24 5.97
N PHE A 126 0.27 5.15 4.92
CA PHE A 126 0.38 3.97 4.07
C PHE A 126 0.96 2.78 4.85
N ILE A 127 2.08 2.99 5.56
CA ILE A 127 2.71 1.96 6.39
C ILE A 127 1.74 1.45 7.47
N ALA A 128 1.06 2.34 8.19
CA ALA A 128 0.08 1.98 9.21
C ALA A 128 -1.07 1.14 8.63
N CYS A 129 -1.58 1.51 7.45
CA CYS A 129 -2.64 0.76 6.79
C CYS A 129 -2.18 -0.64 6.38
N LEU A 130 -0.97 -0.78 5.83
CA LEU A 130 -0.42 -2.10 5.50
C LEU A 130 -0.17 -2.96 6.74
N LEU A 131 0.33 -2.39 7.83
CA LEU A 131 0.53 -3.11 9.10
C LEU A 131 -0.80 -3.59 9.68
N ASN A 132 -1.82 -2.72 9.70
CA ASN A 132 -3.16 -3.08 10.17
C ASN A 132 -3.77 -4.22 9.35
N HIS A 133 -3.66 -4.14 8.01
CA HIS A 133 -4.14 -5.21 7.15
C HIS A 133 -3.36 -6.51 7.38
N THR A 134 -2.03 -6.43 7.48
CA THR A 134 -1.16 -7.60 7.74
C THR A 134 -1.50 -8.28 9.06
N HIS A 135 -1.71 -7.52 10.14
CA HIS A 135 -2.12 -8.07 11.43
C HIS A 135 -3.47 -8.79 11.36
N ARG A 136 -4.43 -8.26 10.59
CA ARG A 136 -5.72 -8.92 10.37
C ARG A 136 -5.60 -10.19 9.55
N LEU A 137 -4.71 -10.21 8.55
CA LEU A 137 -4.39 -11.41 7.81
C LEU A 137 -3.79 -12.46 8.77
N LEU A 138 -2.71 -12.14 9.47
CA LEU A 138 -2.03 -13.09 10.36
C LEU A 138 -2.93 -13.73 11.43
N ARG A 139 -4.01 -13.06 11.86
CA ARG A 139 -5.02 -13.65 12.77
C ARG A 139 -5.87 -14.76 12.13
N ASN A 140 -6.00 -14.75 10.81
CA ASN A 140 -6.63 -15.80 10.03
C ASN A 140 -5.54 -16.71 9.47
N GLU A 141 -5.24 -17.81 10.18
CA GLU A 141 -4.12 -18.77 9.99
C GLU A 141 -3.86 -19.26 8.54
N GLN A 142 -4.74 -18.97 7.59
CA GLN A 142 -4.59 -19.31 6.16
C GLN A 142 -3.85 -18.26 5.30
N SER A 143 -3.31 -17.20 5.89
CA SER A 143 -2.90 -16.02 5.11
C SER A 143 -1.45 -15.55 5.31
N GLU A 144 -0.62 -16.35 5.97
CA GLU A 144 0.81 -16.06 6.14
C GLU A 144 1.51 -15.86 4.79
N LYS A 145 1.14 -16.64 3.76
CA LYS A 145 1.61 -16.48 2.38
C LYS A 145 1.38 -15.06 1.82
N TYR A 146 0.32 -14.39 2.23
CA TYR A 146 -0.04 -13.04 1.74
C TYR A 146 0.48 -11.92 2.64
N ALA A 147 0.76 -12.23 3.90
CA ALA A 147 1.40 -11.31 4.84
C ALA A 147 2.88 -11.06 4.48
N GLN A 148 3.62 -12.10 4.06
CA GLN A 148 5.05 -12.00 3.77
C GLN A 148 5.41 -10.94 2.71
N PRO A 149 4.72 -10.87 1.54
CA PRO A 149 4.97 -9.82 0.56
C PRO A 149 4.72 -8.40 1.08
N LEU A 150 3.70 -8.21 1.94
CA LEU A 150 3.37 -6.92 2.53
C LEU A 150 4.45 -6.47 3.52
N LEU A 151 4.92 -7.39 4.37
CA LEU A 151 6.04 -7.14 5.27
C LEU A 151 7.32 -6.77 4.51
N GLY A 152 7.55 -7.37 3.34
CA GLY A 152 8.65 -7.01 2.45
C GLY A 152 8.58 -5.55 1.99
N ILE A 153 7.40 -5.08 1.57
CA ILE A 153 7.16 -3.69 1.14
C ILE A 153 7.33 -2.72 2.33
N ILE A 154 6.81 -3.09 3.50
CA ILE A 154 6.96 -2.28 4.72
C ILE A 154 8.45 -2.15 5.09
N LYS A 155 9.22 -3.24 5.01
CA LYS A 155 10.66 -3.22 5.28
C LYS A 155 11.39 -2.31 4.28
N SER A 156 11.12 -2.42 2.97
CA SER A 156 11.74 -1.53 1.98
C SER A 156 11.40 -0.05 2.22
N LEU A 157 10.18 0.23 2.67
CA LEU A 157 9.75 1.57 3.05
C LEU A 157 10.31 2.07 4.38
N ASN A 158 10.75 1.21 5.29
CA ASN A 158 11.43 1.66 6.52
C ASN A 158 12.95 1.84 6.31
N LEU A 159 13.53 1.16 5.33
CA LEU A 159 14.98 1.20 5.05
C LEU A 159 15.43 2.41 4.22
N GLN A 160 14.51 3.12 3.56
CA GLN A 160 14.83 4.38 2.89
C GLN A 160 14.57 5.55 3.84
N PRO A 161 15.58 6.08 4.58
CA PRO A 161 15.35 7.30 5.33
C PRO A 161 14.89 8.40 4.36
N PRO A 162 13.99 9.32 4.78
CA PRO A 162 13.77 10.55 4.03
C PRO A 162 15.13 11.18 3.76
N SER A 163 15.47 11.37 2.49
CA SER A 163 16.68 12.05 2.03
C SER A 163 16.64 13.50 2.47
N TYR A 164 16.94 13.76 3.74
CA TYR A 164 17.27 15.09 4.22
C TYR A 164 18.70 15.41 3.76
N CYS A 165 18.87 15.77 2.49
CA CYS A 165 20.01 16.58 2.09
C CYS A 165 19.62 18.04 2.29
N CYS A 166 20.05 18.58 3.41
CA CYS A 166 19.93 19.98 3.82
C CYS A 166 20.24 20.94 2.65
N GLN A 167 19.30 21.83 2.33
CA GLN A 167 19.62 23.12 1.73
C GLN A 167 19.53 24.21 2.81
N GLY A 168 20.55 25.06 2.87
CA GLY A 168 20.70 26.21 3.79
C GLY A 168 22.10 26.19 4.41
N SER A 169 23.14 26.65 3.70
CA SER A 169 23.58 28.06 3.64
C SER A 169 23.85 28.69 5.01
N GLU A 170 25.12 28.72 5.45
CA GLU A 170 25.80 29.97 5.86
C GLU A 170 27.31 29.78 6.20
N ARG A 171 28.12 30.62 5.52
CA ARG A 171 29.36 31.31 5.94
C ARG A 171 30.69 30.55 6.15
N VAL A 172 31.53 30.66 5.11
CA VAL A 172 32.79 31.46 5.05
C VAL A 172 33.79 31.38 6.24
N ASN A 173 34.95 30.82 5.88
CA ASN A 173 36.34 31.02 6.32
C ASN A 173 36.85 30.57 7.72
N PRO A 174 37.81 29.61 7.76
CA PRO A 174 38.67 29.36 8.90
C PRO A 174 39.99 30.13 8.79
N ALA A 175 40.23 31.12 9.66
CA ALA A 175 41.56 31.69 9.84
C ALA A 175 41.78 32.24 11.26
N ARG A 176 42.93 31.84 11.84
CA ARG A 176 43.60 32.23 13.10
C ARG A 176 43.11 31.51 14.36
N LYS A 177 43.81 30.46 14.81
CA LYS A 177 45.12 30.36 15.51
C LYS A 177 45.16 31.07 16.87
N ASN A 178 45.23 30.22 17.90
CA ASN A 178 46.03 30.25 19.14
C ASN A 178 46.06 31.51 20.02
N THR A 179 45.86 31.32 21.33
CA THR A 179 46.74 31.69 22.49
C THR A 179 45.94 31.43 23.79
N ILE A 180 46.18 30.33 24.54
CA ILE A 180 46.95 30.20 25.82
C ILE A 180 46.43 31.07 26.99
N GLY A 181 46.19 30.43 28.16
CA GLY A 181 46.12 31.05 29.50
C GLY A 181 44.94 30.55 30.35
N SER A 182 45.02 29.37 30.98
CA SER A 182 45.42 29.11 32.39
C SER A 182 44.44 29.55 33.49
N LEU A 183 44.02 28.53 34.25
CA LEU A 183 43.51 28.51 35.63
C LEU A 183 44.04 29.62 36.55
N SER A 184 43.16 30.46 37.12
CA SER A 184 43.07 30.82 38.55
C SER A 184 41.82 31.69 38.77
N ASP A 185 40.94 31.28 39.68
CA ASP A 185 40.29 32.13 40.71
C ASP A 185 38.93 31.57 41.14
N LEU A 186 39.06 30.64 42.07
CA LEU A 186 38.04 30.21 43.01
C LEU A 186 38.28 31.03 44.29
N ALA A 187 37.46 32.04 44.60
CA ALA A 187 37.17 32.45 45.99
C ALA A 187 36.22 33.65 46.12
N ALA A 188 35.35 33.54 47.13
CA ALA A 188 34.81 34.63 47.96
C ALA A 188 33.61 35.48 47.46
N ARG A 189 32.40 35.05 47.84
CA ARG A 189 31.35 35.93 48.40
C ARG A 189 31.74 36.33 49.86
N PRO A 190 31.08 37.26 50.60
CA PRO A 190 29.80 37.95 50.37
C PRO A 190 29.79 39.46 50.73
N VAL A 191 28.63 40.13 50.59
CA VAL A 191 27.88 40.96 51.58
C VAL A 191 26.90 41.84 50.79
N ARG A 192 25.60 41.64 51.00
CA ARG A 192 24.55 42.61 50.65
C ARG A 192 23.83 42.99 51.95
N GLN A 193 23.75 44.31 52.10
CA GLN A 193 22.92 45.20 52.92
C GLN A 193 21.93 44.57 53.90
#